data_AF-A0A2E7W105-F1
#
_entry.id   AF-A0A2E7W105-F1
#
_cell.length_a   1.000
_cell.length_b   1.000
_cell.length_c   1.000
_cell.angle_alpha   90.00
_cell.angle_beta   90.00
_cell.angle_gamma   90.00
#
_symmetry.space_group_name_H-M   'P 1'
#
loop_
_entity.id
_entity.type
_entity.pdbx_description
1 polymer ?
#
loop_
_entity_poly.entity_id
_entity_poly.type
_entity_poly.pdbx_seq_one_letter_code
_entity_poly.pdbx_strand_id
1 'polypeptide(L)'
;MIKKQKTKTLVTKPNNNSANCIAPNLIYGCFGGCVDTYCYMSRYNGKRVFVNENVDDIFNSVVKWEESYTKVPDQQDPKYTMVDIACNTDLVLMQKFLAEPLVDYLKRYDDHEQLNSTMATKYPKLLKTDVNHFNKPPRVRVSLMPQKYADILEPKMQSVMSRIEDVNRLKDLGWEVHL
;
A
#
# COMPACT_ATOMS: atom_id res chain seq x y z
N MET A 1 15.39 13.94 -3.25
CA MET A 1 16.19 13.13 -4.21
C MET A 1 15.67 11.70 -4.16
N ILE A 2 15.33 11.12 -5.30
CA ILE A 2 14.95 9.71 -5.42
C ILE A 2 16.21 8.91 -5.75
N LYS A 3 16.45 7.81 -5.03
CA LYS A 3 17.50 6.85 -5.36
C LYS A 3 16.86 5.54 -5.84
N LYS A 4 17.16 5.15 -7.07
CA LYS A 4 16.82 3.81 -7.58
C LYS A 4 17.88 2.81 -7.14
N GLN A 5 17.47 1.59 -6.79
CA GLN A 5 18.39 0.53 -6.34
C GLN A 5 17.74 -0.86 -6.47
N LYS A 6 18.53 -1.91 -6.22
CA LYS A 6 18.00 -3.26 -5.93
C LYS A 6 18.20 -3.54 -4.44
N THR A 7 17.10 -3.76 -3.72
CA THR A 7 17.18 -4.00 -2.27
C THR A 7 17.67 -5.42 -1.99
N LYS A 8 18.53 -5.55 -0.97
CA LYS A 8 18.90 -6.85 -0.39
C LYS A 8 18.03 -7.21 0.82
N THR A 9 17.23 -6.27 1.31
CA THR A 9 16.31 -6.48 2.43
C THR A 9 15.01 -7.07 1.91
N LEU A 10 15.02 -8.36 1.60
CA LEU A 10 13.91 -9.14 1.05
C LEU A 10 13.25 -9.99 2.14
N VAL A 11 12.78 -9.33 3.20
CA VAL A 11 12.16 -10.00 4.36
C VAL A 11 10.70 -9.58 4.46
N THR A 12 9.80 -10.51 4.13
CA THR A 12 8.38 -10.43 4.48
C THR A 12 8.22 -10.62 5.98
N LYS A 13 7.43 -9.76 6.62
CA LYS A 13 7.24 -9.75 8.07
C LYS A 13 5.79 -10.07 8.43
N PRO A 14 5.52 -10.81 9.52
CA PRO A 14 4.15 -10.98 9.99
C PRO A 14 3.53 -9.64 10.38
N ASN A 15 2.23 -9.52 10.15
CA ASN A 15 1.40 -8.40 10.56
C ASN A 15 0.09 -9.01 11.08
N ASN A 16 -0.41 -8.52 12.22
CA ASN A 16 -1.68 -9.01 12.81
C ASN A 16 -2.70 -7.87 12.96
N ASN A 17 -2.42 -6.73 12.33
CA ASN A 17 -3.28 -5.54 12.40
C ASN A 17 -4.08 -5.42 11.10
N SER A 18 -3.50 -4.81 10.07
CA SER A 18 -4.22 -4.46 8.85
C SER A 18 -4.09 -5.45 7.69
N ALA A 19 -3.23 -6.44 7.88
CA ALA A 19 -2.85 -7.47 6.91
C ALA A 19 -2.23 -8.64 7.70
N ASN A 20 -2.04 -9.80 7.06
CA ASN A 20 -1.37 -10.98 7.64
C ASN A 20 0.16 -10.87 7.56
N CYS A 21 0.66 -10.15 6.55
CA CYS A 21 2.09 -9.84 6.42
C CYS A 21 2.33 -8.49 5.75
N ILE A 22 3.58 -8.04 5.79
CA ILE A 22 4.08 -6.85 5.11
C ILE A 22 5.12 -7.30 4.09
N ALA A 23 4.89 -6.94 2.83
CA ALA A 23 5.85 -7.18 1.76
C ALA A 23 7.11 -6.33 1.94
N PRO A 24 8.27 -6.77 1.40
CA PRO A 24 9.40 -5.87 1.23
C PRO A 24 9.01 -4.63 0.41
N ASN A 25 9.66 -3.50 0.66
CA ASN A 25 9.22 -2.23 0.09
C ASN A 25 9.47 -2.17 -1.43
N LEU A 26 8.45 -1.86 -2.23
CA LEU A 26 8.69 -1.32 -3.59
C LEU A 26 9.30 0.07 -3.52
N ILE A 27 8.77 0.90 -2.62
CA ILE A 27 9.28 2.24 -2.34
C ILE A 27 9.44 2.40 -0.83
N TYR A 28 10.60 2.89 -0.39
CA TYR A 28 10.85 3.27 0.99
C TYR A 28 10.90 4.80 1.07
N GLY A 29 9.80 5.39 1.56
CA GLY A 29 9.59 6.83 1.67
C GLY A 29 8.51 7.34 0.73
N CYS A 30 8.03 8.55 0.98
CA CYS A 30 7.06 9.23 0.12
C CYS A 30 7.22 10.76 0.21
N PHE A 31 6.47 11.49 -0.61
CA PHE A 31 6.45 12.96 -0.61
C PHE A 31 5.20 13.53 0.08
N GLY A 32 4.65 12.78 1.03
CA GLY A 32 3.48 13.22 1.78
C GLY A 32 3.77 14.45 2.65
N GLY A 33 2.77 15.33 2.83
CA GLY A 33 2.84 16.46 3.74
C GLY A 33 3.14 16.12 5.21
N CYS A 34 2.91 14.87 5.63
CA CYS A 34 3.13 14.40 7.00
C CYS A 34 4.60 14.07 7.30
N VAL A 35 5.48 14.10 6.28
CA VAL A 35 6.90 13.73 6.38
C VAL A 35 7.63 14.59 7.42
N ASP A 36 7.28 15.87 7.53
CA ASP A 36 7.90 16.82 8.46
C ASP A 36 7.13 16.99 9.78
N THR A 37 6.09 16.17 10.01
CA THR A 37 5.20 16.29 11.18
C THR A 37 5.23 15.02 12.02
N TYR A 38 4.42 14.03 11.69
CA TYR A 38 4.18 12.85 12.53
C TYR A 38 4.52 11.53 11.84
N CYS A 39 5.00 11.55 10.59
CA CYS A 39 5.30 10.34 9.83
C CYS A 39 6.36 9.48 10.54
N TYR A 40 5.94 8.30 11.01
CA TYR A 40 6.83 7.36 11.67
C TYR A 40 7.98 6.92 10.77
N MET A 41 7.73 6.79 9.46
CA MET A 41 8.73 6.37 8.48
C MET A 41 9.80 7.46 8.30
N SER A 42 9.37 8.72 8.21
CA SER A 42 10.29 9.87 8.11
C SER A 42 11.16 10.03 9.36
N ARG A 43 10.67 9.65 10.54
CA ARG A 43 11.49 9.66 11.77
C ARG A 43 12.82 8.91 11.61
N TYR A 44 12.81 7.80 10.88
CA TYR A 44 14.02 6.99 10.65
C TYR A 44 14.68 7.29 9.29
N ASN A 45 13.90 7.61 8.26
CA ASN A 45 14.41 7.77 6.91
C ASN A 45 14.64 9.22 6.45
N GLY A 46 14.09 10.20 7.17
CA GLY A 46 13.99 11.59 6.74
C GLY A 46 13.25 11.72 5.40
N LYS A 47 13.68 12.67 4.58
CA LYS A 47 13.09 12.99 3.26
C LYS A 47 13.61 12.12 2.11
N ARG A 48 14.36 11.05 2.41
CA ARG A 48 14.92 10.16 1.37
C ARG A 48 13.81 9.31 0.78
N VAL A 49 13.91 9.04 -0.51
CA VAL A 49 13.02 8.10 -1.19
C VAL A 49 13.88 7.11 -1.94
N PHE A 50 13.70 5.83 -1.65
CA PHE A 50 14.33 4.73 -2.36
C PHE A 50 13.28 3.97 -3.16
N VAL A 51 13.55 3.77 -4.44
CA VAL A 51 12.70 2.98 -5.34
C VAL A 51 13.47 1.71 -5.66
N ASN A 52 12.87 0.56 -5.34
CA ASN A 52 13.48 -0.74 -5.58
C ASN A 52 13.02 -1.30 -6.93
N GLU A 53 13.98 -1.73 -7.74
CA GLU A 53 13.75 -2.19 -9.12
C GLU A 53 13.57 -3.71 -9.21
N ASN A 54 13.94 -4.45 -8.17
CA ASN A 54 13.81 -5.91 -8.13
C ASN A 54 12.43 -6.35 -7.63
N VAL A 55 11.38 -6.03 -8.39
CA VAL A 55 9.98 -6.29 -8.04
C VAL A 55 9.68 -7.79 -7.92
N ASP A 56 10.24 -8.61 -8.81
CA ASP A 56 10.06 -10.07 -8.75
C ASP A 56 10.63 -10.66 -7.45
N ASP A 57 11.83 -10.25 -7.04
CA ASP A 57 12.43 -10.70 -5.77
C ASP A 57 11.57 -10.32 -4.56
N ILE A 58 10.98 -9.12 -4.60
CA ILE A 58 10.09 -8.61 -3.55
C ILE A 58 8.83 -9.45 -3.46
N PHE A 59 8.18 -9.74 -4.59
CA PHE A 59 7.00 -10.59 -4.63
C PHE A 59 7.32 -12.04 -4.21
N ASN A 60 8.42 -12.61 -4.69
CA ASN A 60 8.85 -13.96 -4.34
C ASN A 60 9.16 -14.12 -2.85
N SER A 61 9.63 -13.06 -2.18
CA SER A 61 9.76 -13.05 -0.71
C SER A 61 8.42 -13.23 0.01
N VAL A 62 7.32 -12.73 -0.57
CA VAL A 62 5.97 -12.90 -0.02
C VAL A 62 5.46 -14.32 -0.27
N VAL A 63 5.62 -14.84 -1.49
CA VAL A 63 5.25 -16.21 -1.85
C VAL A 63 5.94 -17.21 -0.93
N LYS A 64 7.26 -17.09 -0.76
CA LYS A 64 8.02 -17.96 0.14
C LYS A 64 7.59 -17.85 1.60
N TRP A 65 7.17 -16.67 2.05
CA TRP A 65 6.65 -16.50 3.41
C TRP A 65 5.30 -17.20 3.59
N GLU A 66 4.44 -17.12 2.57
CA GLU A 66 3.12 -17.73 2.56
C GLU A 66 3.18 -19.27 2.66
N GLU A 67 4.19 -19.91 2.07
CA GLU A 67 4.44 -21.37 2.23
C GLU A 67 4.52 -21.82 3.70
N SER A 68 4.91 -20.92 4.62
CA SER A 68 5.02 -21.18 6.05
C SER A 68 3.80 -20.73 6.86
N TYR A 69 2.81 -20.11 6.23
CA TYR A 69 1.67 -19.49 6.88
C TYR A 69 0.37 -20.21 6.51
N THR A 70 -0.29 -20.80 7.51
CA THR A 70 -1.62 -21.39 7.31
C THR A 70 -2.69 -20.33 7.55
N LYS A 71 -3.39 -19.93 6.47
CA LYS A 71 -4.52 -19.01 6.58
C LYS A 71 -5.66 -19.63 7.37
N VAL A 72 -6.12 -18.92 8.39
CA VAL A 72 -7.37 -19.16 9.10
C VAL A 72 -8.29 -17.94 8.96
N PRO A 73 -9.61 -18.09 9.06
CA PRO A 73 -10.51 -16.94 9.07
C PRO A 73 -10.14 -15.96 10.18
N ASP A 74 -9.91 -14.70 9.82
CA ASP A 74 -9.52 -13.64 10.75
C ASP A 74 -10.16 -12.30 10.39
N GLN A 75 -9.79 -11.24 11.12
CA GLN A 75 -10.30 -9.89 10.90
C GLN A 75 -9.75 -9.23 9.65
N GLN A 76 -8.61 -9.70 9.12
CA GLN A 76 -8.03 -9.14 7.91
C GLN A 76 -8.83 -9.58 6.69
N ASP A 77 -9.07 -10.87 6.53
CA ASP A 77 -9.95 -11.42 5.50
C ASP A 77 -10.29 -12.87 5.85
N PRO A 78 -11.55 -13.33 5.70
CA PRO A 78 -11.91 -14.70 6.06
C PRO A 78 -11.30 -15.77 5.13
N LYS A 79 -10.85 -15.39 3.92
CA LYS A 79 -10.43 -16.32 2.87
C LYS A 79 -8.97 -16.13 2.45
N TYR A 80 -8.56 -14.90 2.19
CA TYR A 80 -7.26 -14.60 1.59
C TYR A 80 -6.23 -14.15 2.63
N THR A 81 -4.98 -14.52 2.41
CA THR A 81 -3.85 -13.95 3.14
C THR A 81 -3.59 -12.54 2.61
N MET A 82 -3.94 -11.54 3.42
CA MET A 82 -3.79 -10.13 3.05
C MET A 82 -2.35 -9.68 3.23
N VAL A 83 -1.79 -9.04 2.20
CA VAL A 83 -0.41 -8.54 2.18
C VAL A 83 -0.40 -7.02 2.16
N ASP A 84 0.19 -6.38 3.16
CA ASP A 84 0.44 -4.94 3.14
C ASP A 84 1.62 -4.64 2.21
N ILE A 85 1.31 -4.10 1.04
CA ILE A 85 2.29 -3.81 -0.02
C ILE A 85 2.89 -2.41 0.07
N ALA A 86 2.41 -1.58 1.01
CA ALA A 86 2.72 -0.16 1.04
C ALA A 86 3.17 0.33 2.41
N CYS A 87 3.50 -0.55 3.36
CA CYS A 87 3.75 -0.16 4.75
C CYS A 87 4.63 1.10 4.90
N ASN A 88 5.74 1.24 4.18
CA ASN A 88 6.66 2.37 4.33
C ASN A 88 6.56 3.45 3.22
N THR A 89 5.42 3.55 2.54
CA THR A 89 5.20 4.55 1.48
C THR A 89 3.70 4.81 1.29
N ASP A 90 3.35 5.85 0.53
CA ASP A 90 2.00 5.97 -0.01
C ASP A 90 2.08 5.59 -1.49
N LEU A 91 1.77 4.33 -1.81
CA LEU A 91 1.94 3.82 -3.18
C LEU A 91 1.08 4.57 -4.19
N VAL A 92 -0.10 5.04 -3.80
CA VAL A 92 -0.97 5.82 -4.67
C VAL A 92 -0.34 7.18 -5.02
N LEU A 93 0.26 7.86 -4.06
CA LEU A 93 1.03 9.09 -4.33
C LEU A 93 2.26 8.79 -5.20
N MET A 94 2.94 7.68 -4.92
CA MET A 94 4.27 7.38 -5.46
C MET A 94 4.24 6.51 -6.72
N GLN A 95 3.07 6.06 -7.19
CA GLN A 95 2.89 5.05 -8.24
C GLN A 95 3.67 5.34 -9.52
N LYS A 96 3.81 6.61 -9.91
CA LYS A 96 4.54 7.02 -11.11
C LYS A 96 6.05 6.73 -11.07
N PHE A 97 6.58 6.40 -9.90
CA PHE A 97 7.99 6.10 -9.69
C PHE A 97 8.26 4.60 -9.58
N LEU A 98 7.23 3.76 -9.57
CA LEU A 98 7.40 2.31 -9.53
C LEU A 98 8.18 1.81 -10.74
N ALA A 99 8.90 0.70 -10.56
CA ALA A 99 9.64 0.05 -11.63
C ALA A 99 8.74 -0.60 -12.67
N GLU A 100 7.53 -1.02 -12.26
CA GLU A 100 6.45 -1.50 -13.13
C GLU A 100 5.13 -0.79 -12.76
N PRO A 101 4.14 -0.75 -13.66
CA PRO A 101 2.81 -0.23 -13.34
C PRO A 101 2.21 -0.87 -12.09
N LEU A 102 1.53 -0.06 -11.26
CA LEU A 102 0.89 -0.57 -10.05
C LEU A 102 -0.10 -1.70 -10.34
N VAL A 103 -0.83 -1.64 -11.46
CA VAL A 103 -1.78 -2.69 -11.87
C VAL A 103 -1.11 -4.03 -12.09
N ASP A 104 0.08 -4.06 -12.70
CA ASP A 104 0.82 -5.29 -12.97
C ASP A 104 1.30 -5.91 -11.66
N TYR A 105 1.76 -5.09 -10.71
CA TYR A 105 2.14 -5.56 -9.39
C TYR A 105 0.96 -6.14 -8.60
N LEU A 106 -0.20 -5.48 -8.66
CA LEU A 106 -1.42 -5.99 -8.03
C LEU A 106 -1.90 -7.29 -8.69
N LYS A 107 -1.74 -7.43 -10.01
CA LYS A 107 -2.13 -8.62 -10.78
C LYS A 107 -1.41 -9.88 -10.29
N ARG A 108 -0.15 -9.76 -9.84
CA ARG A 108 0.61 -10.87 -9.23
C ARG A 108 -0.10 -11.45 -7.99
N TYR A 109 -0.72 -10.60 -7.18
CA TYR A 109 -1.52 -11.05 -6.05
C TYR A 109 -2.85 -11.62 -6.51
N ASP A 110 -3.49 -11.02 -7.51
CA ASP A 110 -4.72 -11.56 -8.12
C ASP A 110 -4.52 -12.98 -8.69
N ASP A 111 -3.39 -13.25 -9.34
CA ASP A 111 -3.09 -14.57 -9.93
C ASP A 111 -2.67 -15.63 -8.90
N HIS A 112 -2.21 -15.24 -7.71
CA HIS A 112 -1.76 -16.19 -6.70
C HIS A 112 -2.94 -16.75 -5.90
N GLU A 113 -3.11 -18.07 -5.82
CA GLU A 113 -4.31 -18.71 -5.23
C GLU A 113 -4.73 -18.15 -3.85
N GLN A 114 -3.79 -18.01 -2.92
CA GLN A 114 -4.08 -17.65 -1.52
C GLN A 114 -3.87 -16.18 -1.14
N LEU A 115 -3.18 -15.39 -1.97
CA LEU A 115 -2.79 -14.03 -1.60
C LEU A 115 -3.79 -13.00 -2.10
N ASN A 116 -3.94 -11.91 -1.36
CA ASN A 116 -4.52 -10.67 -1.86
C ASN A 116 -3.76 -9.47 -1.25
N SER A 117 -3.88 -8.30 -1.86
CA SER A 117 -3.09 -7.12 -1.49
C SER A 117 -3.93 -6.07 -0.76
N THR A 118 -3.28 -5.32 0.12
CA THR A 118 -3.84 -4.15 0.77
C THR A 118 -2.83 -3.02 0.85
N MET A 119 -3.27 -1.78 0.65
CA MET A 119 -2.44 -0.59 0.84
C MET A 119 -3.25 0.53 1.49
N ALA A 120 -2.58 1.38 2.27
CA ALA A 120 -3.18 2.60 2.79
C ALA A 120 -2.81 3.81 1.93
N THR A 121 -3.73 4.78 1.81
CA THR A 121 -3.43 6.05 1.13
C THR A 121 -4.12 7.25 1.77
N LYS A 122 -3.49 8.42 1.63
CA LYS A 122 -4.07 9.75 1.89
C LYS A 122 -4.44 10.51 0.60
N TYR A 123 -4.25 9.88 -0.56
CA TYR A 123 -4.43 10.48 -1.89
C TYR A 123 -5.38 9.66 -2.77
N PRO A 124 -6.57 9.25 -2.28
CA PRO A 124 -7.47 8.38 -3.04
C PRO A 124 -7.85 8.97 -4.40
N LYS A 125 -7.89 10.30 -4.56
CA LYS A 125 -8.16 10.98 -5.84
C LYS A 125 -7.20 10.58 -6.95
N LEU A 126 -5.95 10.24 -6.62
CA LEU A 126 -4.92 9.86 -7.58
C LEU A 126 -4.99 8.38 -7.99
N LEU A 127 -5.74 7.55 -7.27
CA LEU A 127 -5.93 6.15 -7.63
C LEU A 127 -7.00 6.06 -8.72
N LYS A 128 -6.56 5.88 -9.97
CA LYS A 128 -7.41 5.79 -11.17
C LYS A 128 -7.46 4.40 -11.80
N THR A 129 -6.67 3.47 -11.28
CA THR A 129 -6.61 2.09 -11.77
C THR A 129 -7.96 1.41 -11.57
N ASP A 130 -8.53 0.94 -12.68
CA ASP A 130 -9.71 0.06 -12.69
C ASP A 130 -9.24 -1.38 -12.47
N VAL A 131 -9.79 -2.04 -11.46
CA VAL A 131 -9.48 -3.42 -11.06
C VAL A 131 -10.71 -4.33 -11.12
N ASN A 132 -11.81 -3.90 -11.79
CA ASN A 132 -13.02 -4.72 -11.94
C ASN A 132 -12.81 -6.04 -12.69
N HIS A 133 -11.70 -6.16 -13.42
CA HIS A 133 -11.32 -7.37 -14.15
C HIS A 133 -10.51 -8.36 -13.30
N PHE A 134 -10.20 -8.03 -12.04
CA PHE A 134 -9.51 -8.93 -11.13
C PHE A 134 -10.50 -9.93 -10.53
N ASN A 135 -10.03 -11.15 -10.26
CA ASN A 135 -10.83 -12.17 -9.58
C ASN A 135 -10.98 -11.86 -8.09
N LYS A 136 -9.98 -11.18 -7.52
CA LYS A 136 -9.93 -10.75 -6.12
C LYS A 136 -9.74 -9.25 -6.07
N PRO A 137 -10.73 -8.50 -5.55
CA PRO A 137 -10.60 -7.06 -5.36
C PRO A 137 -9.40 -6.74 -4.46
N PRO A 138 -8.39 -5.99 -4.92
CA PRO A 138 -7.35 -5.50 -4.04
C PRO A 138 -7.95 -4.45 -3.10
N ARG A 139 -7.40 -4.36 -1.89
CA ARG A 139 -7.91 -3.47 -0.85
C ARG A 139 -7.18 -2.15 -0.80
N VAL A 140 -7.93 -1.06 -0.72
CA VAL A 140 -7.43 0.27 -0.41
C VAL A 140 -8.02 0.78 0.89
N ARG A 141 -7.15 1.13 1.84
CA ARG A 141 -7.50 1.72 3.14
C ARG A 141 -7.30 3.23 3.09
N VAL A 142 -8.36 4.00 3.22
CA VAL A 142 -8.28 5.46 3.15
C VAL A 142 -7.97 6.02 4.53
N SER A 143 -6.81 6.66 4.70
CA SER A 143 -6.41 7.24 5.98
C SER A 143 -7.22 8.49 6.31
N LEU A 144 -7.96 8.44 7.41
CA LEU A 144 -8.75 9.55 7.93
C LEU A 144 -8.19 10.07 9.27
N MET A 145 -8.52 11.32 9.58
CA MET A 145 -8.40 11.94 10.89
C MET A 145 -9.36 13.13 10.94
N PRO A 146 -9.67 13.73 12.11
CA PRO A 146 -10.45 14.96 12.14
C PRO A 146 -9.78 16.07 11.32
N GLN A 147 -10.54 16.78 10.47
CA GLN A 147 -10.02 17.79 9.54
C GLN A 147 -9.13 18.84 10.22
N LYS A 148 -9.55 19.33 11.40
CA LYS A 148 -8.78 20.32 12.19
C LYS A 148 -7.35 19.88 12.51
N TYR A 149 -7.09 18.57 12.63
CA TYR A 149 -5.73 18.04 12.83
C TYR A 149 -5.01 17.86 11.50
N ALA A 150 -5.71 17.41 10.45
CA ALA A 150 -5.14 17.28 9.11
C ALA A 150 -4.63 18.62 8.57
N ASP A 151 -5.35 19.72 8.82
CA ASP A 151 -4.95 21.07 8.40
C ASP A 151 -3.57 21.48 8.94
N ILE A 152 -3.20 20.98 10.12
CA ILE A 152 -1.92 21.26 10.79
C ILE A 152 -0.86 20.21 10.42
N LEU A 153 -1.26 18.93 10.48
CA LEU A 153 -0.33 17.79 10.45
C LEU A 153 -0.10 17.23 9.04
N GLU A 154 -0.99 17.53 8.09
CA GLU A 154 -0.97 16.99 6.73
C GLU A 154 -1.03 18.12 5.68
N PRO A 155 -0.12 19.11 5.73
CA PRO A 155 -0.16 20.24 4.82
C PRO A 155 -0.09 19.80 3.36
N LYS A 156 -0.90 20.43 2.49
CA LYS A 156 -0.96 20.17 1.04
C LYS A 156 -1.38 18.73 0.67
N MET A 157 -1.96 17.97 1.59
CA MET A 157 -2.65 16.72 1.28
C MET A 157 -4.11 16.96 0.90
N GLN A 158 -4.76 15.95 0.33
CA GLN A 158 -6.19 15.95 0.09
C GLN A 158 -6.95 16.12 1.42
N SER A 159 -8.00 16.94 1.44
CA SER A 159 -8.84 17.12 2.64
C SER A 159 -9.53 15.81 3.02
N VAL A 160 -9.84 15.64 4.30
CA VAL A 160 -10.48 14.43 4.84
C VAL A 160 -11.86 14.23 4.20
N MET A 161 -12.64 15.31 4.04
CA MET A 161 -13.92 15.25 3.34
C MET A 161 -13.75 14.77 1.89
N SER A 162 -12.77 15.31 1.17
CA SER A 162 -12.49 14.86 -0.19
C SER A 162 -12.05 13.40 -0.23
N ARG A 163 -11.32 12.89 0.78
CA ARG A 163 -10.94 11.48 0.87
C ARG A 163 -12.16 10.57 1.02
N ILE A 164 -13.14 10.99 1.81
CA ILE A 164 -14.40 10.26 2.02
C ILE A 164 -15.24 10.26 0.75
N GLU A 165 -15.35 11.39 0.06
CA GLU A 165 -16.10 11.51 -1.20
C GLU A 165 -15.56 10.57 -2.29
N ASP A 166 -14.24 10.33 -2.32
CA ASP A 166 -13.61 9.42 -3.29
C ASP A 166 -13.94 7.94 -3.05
N VAL A 167 -14.49 7.55 -1.89
CA VAL A 167 -14.77 6.14 -1.56
C VAL A 167 -15.68 5.48 -2.59
N ASN A 168 -16.77 6.14 -3.00
CA ASN A 168 -17.69 5.57 -3.98
C ASN A 168 -17.02 5.37 -5.33
N ARG A 169 -16.23 6.35 -5.78
CA ARG A 169 -15.46 6.23 -7.02
C ARG A 169 -14.46 5.07 -6.99
N LEU A 170 -13.82 4.81 -5.84
CA LEU A 170 -12.92 3.67 -5.70
C LEU A 170 -13.67 2.33 -5.77
N LYS A 171 -14.87 2.25 -5.18
CA LYS A 171 -15.74 1.07 -5.31
C LYS A 171 -16.18 0.86 -6.75
N ASP A 172 -16.52 1.91 -7.48
CA ASP A 172 -16.90 1.83 -8.90
C ASP A 172 -15.73 1.33 -9.77
N LEU A 173 -14.49 1.59 -9.35
CA LEU A 173 -13.26 1.06 -9.98
C LEU A 173 -12.93 -0.37 -9.53
N GLY A 174 -13.78 -1.03 -8.75
CA GLY A 174 -13.63 -2.43 -8.33
C GLY A 174 -12.80 -2.64 -7.05
N TRP A 175 -12.42 -1.58 -6.33
CA TRP A 175 -11.61 -1.72 -5.11
C TRP A 175 -12.45 -2.14 -3.92
N GLU A 176 -11.88 -3.01 -3.07
CA GLU A 176 -12.38 -3.17 -1.71
C GLU A 176 -11.91 -1.96 -0.88
N VAL A 177 -12.83 -1.12 -0.41
CA VAL A 177 -12.48 0.13 0.29
C VAL A 177 -12.75 0.03 1.78
N HIS A 178 -11.73 0.33 2.58
CA HIS A 178 -11.78 0.41 4.05
C HIS A 178 -11.42 1.83 4.51
N LEU A 179 -11.89 2.23 5.70
CA LEU A 179 -11.67 3.55 6.31
C LEU A 179 -10.96 3.45 7.66
#